data_AF-A0A242C223-F1
#
_entry.id   AF-A0A242C223-F1
#
_cell.length_a   1.000
_cell.length_b   1.000
_cell.length_c   1.000
_cell.angle_alpha   90.00
_cell.angle_beta   90.00
_cell.angle_gamma   90.00
#
_symmetry.space_group_name_H-M   'P 1'
#
loop_
_entity.id
_entity.type
_entity.pdbx_description
1 polymer ?
#
loop_
_entity_poly.entity_id
_entity_poly.type
_entity_poly.pdbx_seq_one_letter_code
_entity_poly.pdbx_strand_id
1 'polypeptide(L)'
;MVDTGSAVDFLSNPILWGVVLVVLLIAFLMIRYRIGKPDEALIVTGSFLGKEGIKILKNSGTFVIPIVQKAHKLSLLTHKLEIGTPEVYTEQGVPIKASATVLVKVGNSTESIKTAAEQYLGKSTGELEDEAQEVLEGHLRAILGTMTVEAIYKNRDDFAEQVQEVASTDLKKMGLEIVSFTIKDVSDSNGYLDALGRPQIAEVKKNAEVAESNALRETRIKQAENEQLAQHEEIRRQTEIAEATKDMALKQAQYKQEREVADAKAEQIAVGEQMKVQLIEQEKNIEIQEKQAELTEKELNATVRKKAEADKYVVEQNALADKAREIARAQAEAEKVKLAAQAEAERIEKLGSADAERIAKVGQAEAESREKMAIALTKLNEAGILMEFIKVLPEIAKEVNAPLSNIDKVVSFGGNDGLQSMGEAGLARTFDTIKETTGLDLVGLINDTMSTKQGNKELVQVVSESTGSHQPTTDPIE
;
A
#
# COMPACT_ATOMS: atom_id res chain seq x y z
N MET A 1 -60.54 -105.32 66.61
CA MET A 1 -60.58 -105.51 65.15
C MET A 1 -59.71 -104.44 64.50
N VAL A 2 -58.49 -104.81 64.11
CA VAL A 2 -57.71 -104.20 63.02
C VAL A 2 -57.08 -105.39 62.30
N ASP A 3 -57.21 -105.47 60.99
CA ASP A 3 -57.00 -106.73 60.27
C ASP A 3 -55.53 -106.94 59.84
N THR A 4 -54.79 -107.62 60.71
CA THR A 4 -53.37 -107.93 60.49
C THR A 4 -53.13 -109.13 59.58
N GLY A 5 -54.16 -109.85 59.12
CA GLY A 5 -53.99 -111.01 58.22
C GLY A 5 -53.41 -110.61 56.86
N SER A 6 -53.91 -109.49 56.32
CA SER A 6 -53.56 -108.93 55.01
C SER A 6 -52.05 -108.76 54.76
N ALA A 7 -51.25 -108.46 55.79
CA ALA A 7 -49.80 -108.26 55.65
C ALA A 7 -49.01 -109.58 55.57
N VAL A 8 -49.51 -110.65 56.19
CA VAL A 8 -48.82 -111.95 56.23
C VAL A 8 -49.05 -112.72 54.94
N ASP A 9 -50.27 -112.68 54.41
CA ASP A 9 -50.63 -113.30 53.12
C ASP A 9 -49.97 -112.60 51.93
N PHE A 10 -49.62 -111.33 52.06
CA PHE A 10 -48.85 -110.59 51.05
C PHE A 10 -47.38 -111.08 50.98
N LEU A 11 -46.82 -111.52 52.10
CA LEU A 11 -45.43 -112.01 52.20
C LEU A 11 -45.28 -113.50 51.93
N SER A 12 -46.36 -114.30 52.06
CA SER A 12 -46.36 -115.73 51.75
C SER A 12 -46.60 -116.03 50.25
N ASN A 13 -47.10 -115.05 49.49
CA ASN A 13 -47.49 -115.24 48.09
C ASN A 13 -46.27 -115.46 47.16
N PRO A 14 -46.13 -116.62 46.49
CA PRO A 14 -44.98 -116.93 45.65
C PRO A 14 -44.90 -116.06 44.38
N ILE A 15 -46.03 -115.51 43.90
CA ILE A 15 -46.05 -114.57 42.77
C ILE A 15 -45.30 -113.29 43.15
N LEU A 16 -45.45 -112.84 44.40
CA LEU A 16 -44.86 -111.60 44.89
C LEU A 16 -43.34 -111.73 45.04
N TRP A 17 -42.86 -112.87 45.53
CA TRP A 17 -41.43 -113.23 45.50
C TRP A 17 -40.88 -113.37 44.07
N GLY A 18 -41.67 -113.91 43.13
CA GLY A 18 -41.33 -113.94 41.71
C GLY A 18 -41.12 -112.54 41.13
N VAL A 19 -42.04 -111.60 41.41
CA VAL A 19 -41.92 -110.20 40.98
C VAL A 19 -40.71 -109.52 41.63
N VAL A 20 -40.48 -109.72 42.94
CA VAL A 20 -39.30 -109.16 43.64
C VAL A 20 -37.99 -109.69 43.05
N LEU A 21 -37.91 -110.99 42.73
CA LEU A 21 -36.74 -111.59 42.10
C LEU A 21 -36.50 -111.03 40.69
N VAL A 22 -37.56 -110.84 39.89
CA VAL A 22 -37.46 -110.21 38.56
C VAL A 22 -37.04 -108.74 38.66
N VAL A 23 -37.56 -107.97 39.63
CA VAL A 23 -37.16 -106.58 39.87
C VAL A 23 -35.69 -106.50 40.33
N LEU A 24 -35.24 -107.40 41.20
CA LEU A 24 -33.83 -107.50 41.62
C LEU A 24 -32.92 -107.90 40.46
N LEU A 25 -33.35 -108.81 39.58
CA LEU A 25 -32.63 -109.19 38.37
C LEU A 25 -32.48 -107.99 37.41
N ILE A 26 -33.55 -107.25 37.17
CA ILE A 26 -33.56 -106.05 36.31
C ILE A 26 -32.70 -104.94 36.92
N ALA A 27 -32.78 -104.71 38.23
CA ALA A 27 -31.92 -103.75 38.92
C ALA A 27 -30.43 -104.16 38.83
N PHE A 28 -30.10 -105.43 39.05
CA PHE A 28 -28.75 -105.96 38.89
C PHE A 28 -28.24 -105.80 37.46
N LEU A 29 -29.08 -106.05 36.46
CA LEU A 29 -28.75 -105.85 35.04
C LEU A 29 -28.45 -104.37 34.74
N MET A 30 -29.30 -103.45 35.19
CA MET A 30 -29.09 -102.00 35.01
C MET A 30 -27.82 -101.50 35.70
N ILE A 31 -27.52 -101.94 36.92
CA ILE A 31 -26.30 -101.54 37.67
C ILE A 31 -25.02 -102.04 36.98
N ARG A 32 -25.10 -103.11 36.16
CA ARG A 32 -23.96 -103.71 35.43
C ARG A 32 -23.85 -103.28 33.97
N TYR A 33 -24.86 -102.58 33.45
CA TYR A 33 -24.79 -101.96 32.13
C TYR A 33 -24.03 -100.63 32.23
N ARG A 34 -22.85 -100.55 31.59
CA ARG A 34 -22.04 -99.32 31.55
C ARG A 34 -22.14 -98.70 30.17
N ILE A 35 -22.52 -97.42 30.14
CA ILE A 35 -22.61 -96.59 28.93
C ILE A 35 -21.36 -95.71 28.87
N GLY A 36 -20.61 -95.79 27.77
CA GLY A 36 -19.60 -94.78 27.43
C GLY A 36 -20.29 -93.56 26.81
N LYS A 37 -19.89 -92.36 27.21
CA LYS A 37 -20.36 -91.12 26.57
C LYS A 37 -19.71 -90.95 25.17
N PRO A 38 -20.14 -89.97 24.35
CA PRO A 38 -19.43 -89.63 23.10
C PRO A 38 -17.99 -89.12 23.30
N ASP A 39 -17.70 -88.47 24.43
CA ASP A 39 -16.39 -87.93 24.85
C ASP A 39 -15.45 -88.96 25.52
N GLU A 40 -15.89 -90.22 25.68
CA GLU A 40 -15.17 -91.24 26.44
C GLU A 40 -15.09 -92.57 25.67
N ALA A 41 -13.90 -93.16 25.58
CA ALA A 41 -13.74 -94.57 25.22
C ALA A 41 -13.97 -95.45 26.45
N LEU A 42 -14.94 -96.37 26.36
CA LEU A 42 -15.16 -97.39 27.39
C LEU A 42 -14.32 -98.63 27.05
N ILE A 43 -13.26 -98.84 27.82
CA ILE A 43 -12.32 -99.95 27.65
C ILE A 43 -12.65 -101.01 28.70
N VAL A 44 -13.13 -102.17 28.24
CA VAL A 44 -13.42 -103.32 29.11
C VAL A 44 -12.29 -104.32 28.98
N THR A 45 -11.79 -104.80 30.11
CA THR A 45 -10.68 -105.78 30.20
C THR A 45 -11.13 -106.99 31.02
N GLY A 46 -10.76 -108.19 30.58
CA GLY A 46 -11.03 -109.41 31.36
C GLY A 46 -11.30 -110.66 30.54
N SER A 47 -11.68 -111.74 31.24
CA SER A 47 -11.98 -113.02 30.61
C SER A 47 -13.28 -112.98 29.80
N PHE A 48 -13.40 -113.89 28.83
CA PHE A 48 -14.47 -113.96 27.82
C PHE A 48 -14.53 -112.79 26.81
N LEU A 49 -13.50 -111.94 26.73
CA LEU A 49 -13.37 -110.88 25.71
C LEU A 49 -12.51 -111.30 24.50
N GLY A 50 -13.08 -112.17 23.66
CA GLY A 50 -12.53 -112.48 22.33
C GLY A 50 -11.11 -113.05 22.35
N LYS A 51 -10.31 -112.74 21.31
CA LYS A 51 -8.90 -113.17 21.17
C LYS A 51 -7.89 -112.21 21.80
N GLU A 52 -8.27 -110.98 22.12
CA GLU A 52 -7.35 -109.92 22.56
C GLU A 52 -7.52 -109.49 24.03
N GLY A 53 -8.52 -110.03 24.76
CA GLY A 53 -8.73 -109.76 26.20
C GLY A 53 -9.22 -108.33 26.54
N ILE A 54 -9.16 -107.42 25.57
CA ILE A 54 -9.59 -106.03 25.65
C ILE A 54 -10.75 -105.82 24.65
N LYS A 55 -11.79 -105.11 25.08
CA LYS A 55 -12.92 -104.68 24.23
C LYS A 55 -13.08 -103.17 24.36
N ILE A 56 -12.77 -102.46 23.28
CA ILE A 56 -12.91 -101.00 23.18
C ILE A 56 -14.31 -100.69 22.63
N LEU A 57 -15.04 -99.79 23.29
CA LEU A 57 -16.31 -99.25 22.80
C LEU A 57 -16.28 -97.72 22.78
N LYS A 58 -16.71 -97.14 21.66
CA LYS A 58 -16.99 -95.70 21.50
C LYS A 58 -18.49 -95.49 21.38
N ASN A 59 -19.05 -94.48 22.05
CA ASN A 59 -20.47 -94.10 21.97
C ASN A 59 -21.44 -95.31 22.05
N SER A 60 -21.19 -96.21 23.00
CA SER A 60 -21.93 -97.47 23.11
C SER A 60 -21.93 -97.99 24.55
N GLY A 61 -22.96 -98.77 24.90
CA GLY A 61 -23.07 -99.43 26.18
C GLY A 61 -22.71 -100.91 26.09
N THR A 62 -22.12 -101.45 27.16
CA THR A 62 -21.89 -102.90 27.27
C THR A 62 -22.22 -103.37 28.68
N PHE A 63 -22.70 -104.61 28.76
CA PHE A 63 -22.79 -105.32 30.02
C PHE A 63 -21.38 -105.71 30.49
N VAL A 64 -21.07 -105.47 31.76
CA VAL A 64 -19.77 -105.80 32.37
C VAL A 64 -20.00 -106.90 33.40
N ILE A 65 -19.49 -108.10 33.12
CA ILE A 65 -19.69 -109.26 33.99
C ILE A 65 -18.86 -109.08 35.28
N PRO A 66 -19.46 -109.05 36.47
CA PRO A 66 -18.70 -108.90 37.71
C PRO A 66 -17.72 -110.05 37.93
N ILE A 67 -16.70 -109.81 38.75
CA ILE A 67 -15.57 -110.72 39.06
C ILE A 67 -14.60 -110.89 37.87
N VAL A 68 -15.08 -111.24 36.67
CA VAL A 68 -14.22 -111.58 35.53
C VAL A 68 -13.86 -110.41 34.60
N GLN A 69 -14.57 -109.28 34.68
CA GLN A 69 -14.33 -108.10 33.85
C GLN A 69 -14.27 -106.80 34.68
N LYS A 70 -13.40 -105.87 34.24
CA LYS A 70 -13.34 -104.47 34.69
C LYS A 70 -13.63 -103.55 33.52
N ALA A 71 -14.16 -102.36 33.79
CA ALA A 71 -14.42 -101.34 32.79
C ALA A 71 -13.83 -100.01 33.23
N HIS A 72 -12.98 -99.46 32.37
CA HIS A 72 -12.26 -98.20 32.55
C HIS A 72 -12.71 -97.21 31.49
N LYS A 73 -12.54 -95.92 31.76
CA LYS A 73 -12.85 -94.81 30.85
C LYS A 73 -11.56 -94.12 30.46
N LEU A 74 -11.37 -93.89 29.17
CA LEU A 74 -10.29 -93.04 28.63
C LEU A 74 -10.93 -91.79 28.00
N SER A 75 -10.37 -90.62 28.27
CA SER A 75 -10.80 -89.36 27.64
C SER A 75 -10.50 -89.40 26.14
N LEU A 76 -11.47 -88.96 25.32
CA LEU A 76 -11.26 -88.66 23.90
C LEU A 76 -11.30 -87.15 23.62
N LEU A 77 -11.30 -86.32 24.67
CA LEU A 77 -11.27 -84.87 24.56
C LEU A 77 -9.92 -84.38 24.01
N THR A 78 -9.93 -83.18 23.44
CA THR A 78 -8.72 -82.49 23.00
C THR A 78 -8.06 -81.80 24.19
N HIS A 79 -6.79 -82.12 24.43
CA HIS A 79 -5.91 -81.46 25.39
C HIS A 79 -5.12 -80.35 24.67
N LYS A 80 -4.95 -79.20 25.33
CA LYS A 80 -4.19 -78.05 24.80
C LYS A 80 -2.84 -77.99 25.51
N LEU A 81 -1.78 -78.24 24.76
CA LEU A 81 -0.40 -78.10 25.21
C LEU A 81 0.14 -76.72 24.77
N GLU A 82 0.87 -76.05 25.65
CA GLU A 82 1.70 -74.89 25.28
C GLU A 82 3.17 -75.30 25.45
N ILE A 83 3.83 -75.52 24.32
CA ILE A 83 5.22 -76.01 24.27
C ILE A 83 6.17 -74.84 24.02
N GLY A 84 7.37 -74.88 24.60
CA GLY A 84 8.34 -73.79 24.45
C GLY A 84 9.77 -74.29 24.49
N THR A 85 10.55 -74.03 23.43
CA THR A 85 11.96 -74.40 23.45
C THR A 85 12.80 -73.43 24.29
N PRO A 86 13.86 -73.91 24.97
CA PRO A 86 14.96 -73.06 25.40
C PRO A 86 15.70 -72.49 24.17
N GLU A 87 16.81 -71.79 24.36
CA GLU A 87 17.60 -71.28 23.22
C GLU A 87 18.12 -72.44 22.35
N VAL A 88 17.71 -72.45 21.08
CA VAL A 88 18.14 -73.40 20.05
C VAL A 88 18.89 -72.63 18.97
N TYR A 89 20.09 -73.08 18.62
CA TYR A 89 20.82 -72.52 17.49
C TYR A 89 20.24 -73.01 16.16
N THR A 90 19.92 -72.09 15.26
CA THR A 90 19.55 -72.39 13.86
C THR A 90 20.72 -72.95 13.05
N GLU A 91 20.46 -73.35 11.80
CA GLU A 91 21.48 -73.71 10.81
C GLU A 91 22.59 -72.64 10.68
N GLN A 92 22.23 -71.36 10.82
CA GLN A 92 23.13 -70.20 10.75
C GLN A 92 23.85 -69.89 12.08
N GLY A 93 23.58 -70.64 13.15
CA GLY A 93 24.15 -70.40 14.49
C GLY A 93 23.52 -69.23 15.26
N VAL A 94 22.31 -68.79 14.90
CA VAL A 94 21.57 -67.76 15.67
C VAL A 94 20.72 -68.46 16.74
N PRO A 95 20.85 -68.12 18.04
CA PRO A 95 20.03 -68.72 19.09
C PRO A 95 18.62 -68.12 19.10
N ILE A 96 17.62 -68.95 18.89
CA ILE A 96 16.21 -68.54 18.91
C ILE A 96 15.40 -69.37 19.93
N LYS A 97 14.33 -68.77 20.43
CA LYS A 97 13.29 -69.40 21.22
C LYS A 97 12.02 -69.47 20.37
N ALA A 98 11.35 -70.61 20.37
CA ALA A 98 10.03 -70.74 19.76
C ALA A 98 9.02 -71.22 20.81
N SER A 99 7.82 -70.66 20.75
CA SER A 99 6.67 -71.13 21.51
C SER A 99 5.58 -71.55 20.53
N ALA A 100 4.91 -72.66 20.80
CA ALA A 100 3.79 -73.15 20.00
C ALA A 100 2.64 -73.62 20.89
N THR A 101 1.44 -73.60 20.33
CA THR A 101 0.26 -74.22 20.94
C THR A 101 -0.13 -75.43 20.11
N VAL A 102 -0.34 -76.57 20.75
CA VAL A 102 -0.68 -77.83 20.10
C VAL A 102 -1.95 -78.38 20.71
N LEU A 103 -2.90 -78.75 19.85
CA LEU A 103 -4.11 -79.45 20.23
C LEU A 103 -3.92 -80.94 19.94
N VAL A 104 -3.80 -81.75 20.99
CA VAL A 104 -3.63 -83.22 20.90
C VAL A 104 -4.86 -83.93 21.45
N LYS A 105 -5.13 -85.14 20.99
CA LYS A 105 -6.19 -86.02 21.52
C LYS A 105 -5.76 -87.48 21.35
N VAL A 106 -6.49 -88.41 21.95
CA VAL A 106 -6.38 -89.84 21.59
C VAL A 106 -6.94 -90.04 20.18
N GLY A 107 -6.17 -90.69 19.30
CA GLY A 107 -6.55 -90.93 17.91
C GLY A 107 -7.80 -91.80 17.78
N ASN A 108 -8.65 -91.54 16.79
CA ASN A 108 -9.95 -92.21 16.65
C ASN A 108 -9.84 -93.70 16.20
N SER A 109 -8.65 -94.20 15.82
CA SER A 109 -8.50 -95.60 15.41
C SER A 109 -8.57 -96.57 16.60
N THR A 110 -9.02 -97.79 16.38
CA THR A 110 -9.09 -98.82 17.45
C THR A 110 -7.69 -99.15 17.99
N GLU A 111 -6.67 -99.09 17.12
CA GLU A 111 -5.27 -99.31 17.47
C GLU A 111 -4.72 -98.15 18.33
N SER A 112 -4.96 -96.90 17.94
CA SER A 112 -4.58 -95.71 18.71
C SER A 112 -5.19 -95.74 20.13
N ILE A 113 -6.47 -96.08 20.25
CA ILE A 113 -7.15 -96.19 21.55
C ILE A 113 -6.61 -97.36 22.37
N LYS A 114 -6.19 -98.46 21.73
CA LYS A 114 -5.54 -99.60 22.41
C LYS A 114 -4.18 -99.19 22.97
N THR A 115 -3.32 -98.58 22.16
CA THR A 115 -2.00 -98.08 22.57
C THR A 115 -2.11 -97.05 23.70
N ALA A 116 -3.04 -96.08 23.59
CA ALA A 116 -3.28 -95.11 24.65
C ALA A 116 -3.87 -95.75 25.92
N ALA A 117 -4.68 -96.81 25.80
CA ALA A 117 -5.17 -97.57 26.95
C ALA A 117 -4.08 -98.42 27.61
N GLU A 118 -3.10 -98.91 26.85
CA GLU A 118 -1.96 -99.66 27.40
C GLU A 118 -0.95 -98.72 28.11
N GLN A 119 -0.85 -97.46 27.70
CA GLN A 119 0.09 -96.47 28.26
C GLN A 119 -0.49 -95.56 29.36
N TYR A 120 -1.75 -95.09 29.26
CA TYR A 120 -2.29 -94.00 30.09
C TYR A 120 -3.47 -94.37 31.00
N LEU A 121 -4.06 -95.56 30.88
CA LEU A 121 -5.30 -95.95 31.61
C LEU A 121 -5.16 -96.03 33.15
N GLY A 122 -3.92 -95.95 33.67
CA GLY A 122 -3.61 -95.85 35.10
C GLY A 122 -2.83 -94.58 35.50
N LYS A 123 -2.52 -93.69 34.54
CA LYS A 123 -1.84 -92.41 34.78
C LYS A 123 -2.84 -91.29 35.03
N SER A 124 -2.36 -90.16 35.52
CA SER A 124 -3.05 -88.87 35.47
C SER A 124 -3.08 -88.31 34.04
N THR A 125 -3.93 -87.32 33.77
CA THR A 125 -3.91 -86.60 32.49
C THR A 125 -2.68 -85.70 32.34
N GLY A 126 -2.13 -85.20 33.45
CA GLY A 126 -0.90 -84.39 33.44
C GLY A 126 0.30 -85.18 32.90
N GLU A 127 0.50 -86.43 33.34
CA GLU A 127 1.59 -87.29 32.83
C GLU A 127 1.47 -87.59 31.32
N LEU A 128 0.26 -87.54 30.74
CA LEU A 128 0.06 -87.63 29.28
C LEU A 128 0.43 -86.30 28.60
N GLU A 129 0.02 -85.18 29.19
CA GLU A 129 0.32 -83.83 28.70
C GLU A 129 1.83 -83.56 28.73
N ASP A 130 2.53 -83.93 29.81
CA ASP A 130 3.98 -83.84 30.00
C ASP A 130 4.75 -84.70 28.98
N GLU A 131 4.40 -85.99 28.83
CA GLU A 131 5.05 -86.90 27.87
C GLU A 131 4.83 -86.46 26.42
N ALA A 132 3.65 -85.95 26.08
CA ALA A 132 3.38 -85.39 24.76
C ALA A 132 4.13 -84.06 24.53
N GLN A 133 4.27 -83.22 25.56
CA GLN A 133 5.04 -81.98 25.51
C GLN A 133 6.54 -82.25 25.29
N GLU A 134 7.15 -83.19 26.00
CA GLU A 134 8.58 -83.52 25.83
C GLU A 134 8.89 -83.97 24.39
N VAL A 135 8.05 -84.84 23.81
CA VAL A 135 8.17 -85.29 22.40
C VAL A 135 8.00 -84.13 21.42
N LEU A 136 7.00 -83.27 21.63
CA LEU A 136 6.75 -82.12 20.77
C LEU A 136 7.85 -81.04 20.86
N GLU A 137 8.41 -80.79 22.05
CA GLU A 137 9.57 -79.91 22.22
C GLU A 137 10.85 -80.50 21.63
N GLY A 138 11.02 -81.82 21.70
CA GLY A 138 12.09 -82.55 21.01
C GLY A 138 12.08 -82.29 19.50
N HIS A 139 10.93 -82.49 18.86
CA HIS A 139 10.75 -82.26 17.43
C HIS A 139 10.81 -80.78 17.04
N LEU A 140 10.19 -79.90 17.81
CA LEU A 140 10.30 -78.44 17.62
C LEU A 140 11.77 -77.98 17.66
N ARG A 141 12.54 -78.45 18.66
CA ARG A 141 13.98 -78.19 18.79
C ARG A 141 14.79 -78.74 17.61
N ALA A 142 14.43 -79.92 17.09
CA ALA A 142 15.11 -80.52 15.94
C ALA A 142 14.92 -79.70 14.65
N ILE A 143 13.68 -79.33 14.31
CA ILE A 143 13.40 -78.60 13.06
C ILE A 143 13.93 -77.15 13.12
N LEU A 144 13.90 -76.49 14.28
CA LEU A 144 14.54 -75.18 14.48
C LEU A 144 16.04 -75.21 14.14
N GLY A 145 16.74 -76.30 14.47
CA GLY A 145 18.17 -76.48 14.16
C GLY A 145 18.48 -76.74 12.68
N THR A 146 17.48 -77.13 11.88
CA THR A 146 17.64 -77.43 10.45
C THR A 146 17.12 -76.32 9.51
N MET A 147 16.66 -75.19 10.05
CA MET A 147 16.13 -74.08 9.27
C MET A 147 16.85 -72.76 9.58
N THR A 148 16.77 -71.81 8.64
CA THR A 148 17.27 -70.44 8.81
C THR A 148 16.26 -69.56 9.55
N VAL A 149 16.74 -68.50 10.19
CA VAL A 149 15.88 -67.55 10.94
C VAL A 149 14.87 -66.88 10.02
N GLU A 150 15.27 -66.53 8.79
CA GLU A 150 14.39 -65.88 7.83
C GLU A 150 13.30 -66.82 7.30
N ALA A 151 13.59 -68.12 7.16
CA ALA A 151 12.59 -69.11 6.76
C ALA A 151 11.53 -69.29 7.86
N ILE A 152 11.96 -69.48 9.12
CA ILE A 152 11.05 -69.61 10.26
C ILE A 152 10.21 -68.34 10.46
N TYR A 153 10.76 -67.15 10.22
CA TYR A 153 10.04 -65.89 10.39
C TYR A 153 9.01 -65.63 9.28
N LYS A 154 9.35 -65.91 8.01
CA LYS A 154 8.51 -65.65 6.83
C LYS A 154 7.50 -66.75 6.54
N ASN A 155 7.91 -68.02 6.63
CA ASN A 155 7.15 -69.19 6.25
C ASN A 155 6.79 -70.02 7.49
N ARG A 156 6.01 -69.40 8.39
CA ARG A 156 5.60 -70.01 9.67
C ARG A 156 4.73 -71.26 9.48
N ASP A 157 3.98 -71.33 8.38
CA ASP A 157 3.12 -72.45 8.05
C ASP A 157 3.93 -73.67 7.56
N ASP A 158 4.90 -73.49 6.65
CA ASP A 158 5.82 -74.54 6.19
C ASP A 158 6.59 -75.19 7.36
N PHE A 159 7.00 -74.36 8.33
CA PHE A 159 7.66 -74.80 9.57
C PHE A 159 6.70 -75.56 10.50
N ALA A 160 5.47 -75.08 10.64
CA ALA A 160 4.42 -75.76 11.41
C ALA A 160 4.05 -77.13 10.81
N GLU A 161 3.97 -77.24 9.47
CA GLU A 161 3.70 -78.49 8.76
C GLU A 161 4.82 -79.52 8.96
N GLN A 162 6.10 -79.11 8.83
CA GLN A 162 7.25 -80.00 9.06
C GLN A 162 7.31 -80.53 10.50
N VAL A 163 7.12 -79.67 11.51
CA VAL A 163 7.07 -80.12 12.91
C VAL A 163 5.87 -81.07 13.12
N GLN A 164 4.72 -80.77 12.52
CA GLN A 164 3.54 -81.62 12.63
C GLN A 164 3.73 -82.99 11.95
N GLU A 165 4.34 -83.08 10.78
CA GLU A 165 4.56 -84.35 10.06
C GLU A 165 5.45 -85.31 10.88
N VAL A 166 6.60 -84.81 11.34
CA VAL A 166 7.57 -85.61 12.10
C VAL A 166 6.98 -86.01 13.46
N ALA A 167 6.43 -85.05 14.23
CA ALA A 167 5.86 -85.34 15.54
C ALA A 167 4.60 -86.23 15.46
N SER A 168 3.79 -86.12 14.40
CA SER A 168 2.64 -87.00 14.18
C SER A 168 3.06 -88.48 14.09
N THR A 169 4.24 -88.77 13.54
CA THR A 169 4.74 -90.14 13.40
C THR A 169 5.10 -90.78 14.73
N ASP A 170 5.61 -90.01 15.70
CA ASP A 170 5.91 -90.51 17.06
C ASP A 170 4.68 -90.49 17.97
N LEU A 171 3.86 -89.44 17.95
CA LEU A 171 2.63 -89.38 18.74
C LEU A 171 1.64 -90.50 18.38
N LYS A 172 1.61 -90.95 17.11
CA LYS A 172 0.86 -92.15 16.70
C LYS A 172 1.31 -93.42 17.45
N LYS A 173 2.59 -93.56 17.80
CA LYS A 173 3.14 -94.68 18.61
C LYS A 173 2.74 -94.59 20.09
N MET A 174 2.23 -93.44 20.52
CA MET A 174 1.61 -93.21 21.83
C MET A 174 0.07 -93.30 21.76
N GLY A 175 -0.50 -93.56 20.58
CA GLY A 175 -1.95 -93.54 20.36
C GLY A 175 -2.56 -92.12 20.28
N LEU A 176 -1.71 -91.09 20.20
CA LEU A 176 -2.10 -89.68 20.15
C LEU A 176 -2.17 -89.16 18.71
N GLU A 177 -3.00 -88.14 18.49
CA GLU A 177 -3.24 -87.49 17.21
C GLU A 177 -3.19 -85.97 17.38
N ILE A 178 -2.36 -85.27 16.59
CA ILE A 178 -2.36 -83.80 16.50
C ILE A 178 -3.63 -83.38 15.73
N VAL A 179 -4.44 -82.53 16.35
CA VAL A 179 -5.63 -81.91 15.74
C VAL A 179 -5.27 -80.59 15.06
N SER A 180 -4.34 -79.85 15.66
CA SER A 180 -3.83 -78.58 15.14
C SER A 180 -2.50 -78.26 15.84
N PHE A 181 -1.55 -77.73 15.07
CA PHE A 181 -0.29 -77.16 15.54
C PHE A 181 -0.24 -75.69 15.11
N THR A 182 0.20 -74.78 15.98
CA THR A 182 0.27 -73.35 15.65
C THR A 182 1.41 -72.66 16.40
N ILE A 183 2.27 -71.95 15.67
CA ILE A 183 3.34 -71.14 16.26
C ILE A 183 2.74 -69.93 16.99
N LYS A 184 3.09 -69.77 18.27
CA LYS A 184 2.63 -68.71 19.17
C LYS A 184 3.58 -67.51 19.14
N ASP A 185 4.89 -67.75 19.22
CA ASP A 185 5.94 -66.75 19.11
C ASP A 185 7.25 -67.35 18.58
N VAL A 186 8.10 -66.52 17.96
CA VAL A 186 9.50 -66.83 17.66
C VAL A 186 10.34 -65.57 17.95
N SER A 187 11.25 -65.67 18.92
CA SER A 187 12.05 -64.57 19.45
C SER A 187 13.53 -64.95 19.59
N ASP A 188 14.42 -63.95 19.61
CA ASP A 188 15.88 -64.09 19.78
C ASP A 188 16.32 -63.21 20.96
N SER A 189 17.29 -63.69 21.74
CA SER A 189 17.89 -62.95 22.86
C SER A 189 18.81 -61.79 22.44
N ASN A 190 19.29 -61.76 21.19
CA ASN A 190 20.35 -60.86 20.73
C ASN A 190 19.87 -59.73 19.79
N GLY A 191 18.59 -59.70 19.43
CA GLY A 191 18.01 -58.65 18.57
C GLY A 191 18.33 -58.80 17.07
N TYR A 192 18.69 -59.99 16.59
CA TYR A 192 18.89 -60.31 15.17
C TYR A 192 17.62 -60.01 14.35
N LEU A 193 16.44 -60.38 14.85
CA LEU A 193 15.15 -60.09 14.19
C LEU A 193 14.90 -58.58 14.08
N ASP A 194 15.20 -57.81 15.13
CA ASP A 194 15.11 -56.34 15.13
C ASP A 194 16.16 -55.68 14.22
N ALA A 195 17.32 -56.31 14.05
CA ALA A 195 18.35 -55.88 13.10
C ALA A 195 17.93 -56.18 11.66
N LEU A 196 17.31 -57.33 11.39
CA LEU A 196 16.79 -57.74 10.08
C LEU A 196 15.63 -56.84 9.62
N GLY A 197 14.74 -56.42 10.53
CA GLY A 197 13.66 -55.48 10.21
C GLY A 197 14.13 -54.04 9.95
N ARG A 198 15.27 -53.63 10.52
CA ARG A 198 15.73 -52.23 10.55
C ARG A 198 15.96 -51.60 9.17
N PRO A 199 16.64 -52.25 8.20
CA PRO A 199 16.77 -51.73 6.84
C PRO A 199 15.42 -51.57 6.15
N GLN A 200 14.50 -52.52 6.34
CA GLN A 200 13.19 -52.48 5.68
C GLN A 200 12.31 -51.35 6.23
N ILE A 201 12.34 -51.13 7.54
CA ILE A 201 11.68 -49.99 8.20
C ILE A 201 12.29 -48.66 7.74
N ALA A 202 13.62 -48.58 7.63
CA ALA A 202 14.30 -47.39 7.14
C ALA A 202 14.00 -47.09 5.66
N GLU A 203 13.90 -48.12 4.80
CA GLU A 203 13.49 -47.99 3.40
C GLU A 203 12.03 -47.52 3.29
N VAL A 204 11.10 -48.14 4.01
CA VAL A 204 9.69 -47.73 4.02
C VAL A 204 9.54 -46.29 4.51
N LYS A 205 10.26 -45.90 5.58
CA LYS A 205 10.26 -44.52 6.08
C LYS A 205 10.82 -43.53 5.05
N LYS A 206 11.98 -43.83 4.45
CA LYS A 206 12.58 -43.03 3.38
C LYS A 206 11.63 -42.86 2.19
N ASN A 207 10.98 -43.94 1.76
CA ASN A 207 10.07 -43.90 0.62
C ASN A 207 8.79 -43.11 0.93
N ALA A 208 8.29 -43.18 2.17
CA ALA A 208 7.19 -42.33 2.65
C ALA A 208 7.59 -40.84 2.69
N GLU A 209 8.77 -40.52 3.23
CA GLU A 209 9.32 -39.15 3.32
C GLU A 209 9.55 -38.54 1.92
N VAL A 210 10.04 -39.33 0.97
CA VAL A 210 10.17 -38.94 -0.45
C VAL A 210 8.79 -38.75 -1.11
N ALA A 211 7.79 -39.57 -0.78
CA ALA A 211 6.44 -39.41 -1.30
C ALA A 211 5.75 -38.14 -0.75
N GLU A 212 5.88 -37.89 0.55
CA GLU A 212 5.38 -36.67 1.21
C GLU A 212 6.07 -35.41 0.66
N SER A 213 7.40 -35.42 0.55
CA SER A 213 8.16 -34.31 -0.03
C SER A 213 7.74 -34.02 -1.48
N ASN A 214 7.51 -35.05 -2.29
CA ASN A 214 6.99 -34.88 -3.65
C ASN A 214 5.56 -34.34 -3.69
N ALA A 215 4.66 -34.83 -2.83
CA ALA A 215 3.30 -34.33 -2.73
C ALA A 215 3.26 -32.85 -2.30
N LEU A 216 4.05 -32.47 -1.28
CA LEU A 216 4.21 -31.08 -0.84
C LEU A 216 4.80 -30.19 -1.94
N ARG A 217 5.77 -30.68 -2.70
CA ARG A 217 6.36 -29.97 -3.85
C ARG A 217 5.31 -29.74 -4.94
N GLU A 218 4.54 -30.77 -5.31
CA GLU A 218 3.49 -30.67 -6.32
C GLU A 218 2.35 -29.75 -5.88
N THR A 219 1.92 -29.84 -4.62
CA THR A 219 0.93 -28.91 -4.03
C THR A 219 1.43 -27.47 -4.08
N ARG A 220 2.69 -27.21 -3.72
CA ARG A 220 3.28 -25.86 -3.76
C ARG A 220 3.41 -25.32 -5.20
N ILE A 221 3.77 -26.16 -6.16
CA ILE A 221 3.80 -25.79 -7.59
C ILE A 221 2.39 -25.40 -8.05
N LYS A 222 1.38 -26.26 -7.82
CA LYS A 222 -0.01 -25.98 -8.20
C LYS A 222 -0.59 -24.75 -7.51
N GLN A 223 -0.19 -24.48 -6.26
CA GLN A 223 -0.54 -23.24 -5.56
C GLN A 223 0.09 -22.01 -6.24
N ALA A 224 1.38 -22.06 -6.58
CA ALA A 224 2.06 -20.97 -7.28
C ALA A 224 1.53 -20.74 -8.71
N GLU A 225 1.19 -21.80 -9.44
CA GLU A 225 0.54 -21.73 -10.76
C GLU A 225 -0.85 -21.08 -10.65
N ASN A 226 -1.68 -21.51 -9.69
CA ASN A 226 -3.00 -20.91 -9.45
C ASN A 226 -2.90 -19.44 -9.02
N GLU A 227 -1.92 -19.08 -8.19
CA GLU A 227 -1.65 -17.70 -7.77
C GLU A 227 -1.21 -16.82 -8.94
N GLN A 228 -0.30 -17.31 -9.80
CA GLN A 228 0.10 -16.60 -11.03
C GLN A 228 -1.07 -16.41 -11.99
N LEU A 229 -1.92 -17.44 -12.17
CA LEU A 229 -3.13 -17.35 -12.98
C LEU A 229 -4.12 -16.34 -12.40
N ALA A 230 -4.36 -16.35 -11.08
CA ALA A 230 -5.23 -15.39 -10.41
C ALA A 230 -4.72 -13.95 -10.58
N GLN A 231 -3.43 -13.70 -10.34
CA GLN A 231 -2.81 -12.38 -10.52
C GLN A 231 -2.87 -11.92 -11.99
N HIS A 232 -2.68 -12.83 -12.96
CA HIS A 232 -2.81 -12.50 -14.38
C HIS A 232 -4.24 -12.11 -14.76
N GLU A 233 -5.25 -12.85 -14.30
CA GLU A 233 -6.66 -12.52 -14.52
C GLU A 233 -7.08 -11.22 -13.81
N GLU A 234 -6.54 -10.95 -12.61
CA GLU A 234 -6.74 -9.67 -11.93
C GLU A 234 -6.11 -8.50 -12.68
N ILE A 235 -4.89 -8.66 -13.19
CA ILE A 235 -4.22 -7.64 -14.02
C ILE A 235 -5.03 -7.39 -15.29
N ARG A 236 -5.47 -8.44 -16.01
CA ARG A 236 -6.31 -8.26 -17.21
C ARG A 236 -7.60 -7.50 -16.89
N ARG A 237 -8.30 -7.89 -15.81
CA ARG A 237 -9.50 -7.19 -15.32
C ARG A 237 -9.22 -5.72 -14.97
N GLN A 238 -8.07 -5.41 -14.37
CA GLN A 238 -7.66 -4.03 -14.07
C GLN A 238 -7.35 -3.25 -15.36
N THR A 239 -6.70 -3.86 -16.35
CA THR A 239 -6.47 -3.25 -17.67
C THR A 239 -7.79 -2.98 -18.40
N GLU A 240 -8.72 -3.94 -18.46
CA GLU A 240 -10.05 -3.79 -19.05
C GLU A 240 -10.82 -2.62 -18.40
N ILE A 241 -10.74 -2.47 -17.07
CA ILE A 241 -11.34 -1.34 -16.33
C ILE A 241 -10.63 -0.01 -16.64
N ALA A 242 -9.29 0.00 -16.73
CA ALA A 242 -8.51 1.19 -17.07
C ALA A 242 -8.78 1.68 -18.49
N GLU A 243 -8.93 0.76 -19.45
CA GLU A 243 -9.31 1.07 -20.83
C GLU A 243 -10.77 1.57 -20.90
N ALA A 244 -11.72 0.89 -20.26
CA ALA A 244 -13.12 1.31 -20.22
C ALA A 244 -13.31 2.69 -19.57
N THR A 245 -12.57 3.01 -18.50
CA THR A 245 -12.63 4.32 -17.84
C THR A 245 -11.93 5.42 -18.64
N LYS A 246 -10.81 5.13 -19.32
CA LYS A 246 -10.18 6.01 -20.30
C LYS A 246 -11.12 6.32 -21.47
N ASP A 247 -11.76 5.31 -22.06
CA ASP A 247 -12.70 5.47 -23.17
C ASP A 247 -13.96 6.24 -22.75
N MET A 248 -14.45 6.00 -21.54
CA MET A 248 -15.52 6.80 -20.95
C MET A 248 -15.09 8.27 -20.79
N ALA A 249 -13.88 8.54 -20.28
CA ALA A 249 -13.37 9.89 -20.13
C ALA A 249 -13.16 10.60 -21.49
N LEU A 250 -12.66 9.88 -22.51
CA LEU A 250 -12.53 10.40 -23.87
C LEU A 250 -13.89 10.74 -24.49
N LYS A 251 -14.89 9.86 -24.36
CA LYS A 251 -16.27 10.14 -24.82
C LYS A 251 -16.90 11.30 -24.06
N GLN A 252 -16.68 11.39 -22.74
CA GLN A 252 -17.15 12.54 -21.96
C GLN A 252 -16.47 13.86 -22.38
N ALA A 253 -15.18 13.84 -22.73
CA ALA A 253 -14.46 15.00 -23.26
C ALA A 253 -14.97 15.39 -24.66
N GLN A 254 -15.21 14.41 -25.54
CA GLN A 254 -15.82 14.63 -26.86
C GLN A 254 -17.22 15.24 -26.74
N TYR A 255 -18.10 14.66 -25.91
CA TYR A 255 -19.45 15.22 -25.68
C TYR A 255 -19.42 16.61 -25.04
N LYS A 256 -18.43 16.93 -24.18
CA LYS A 256 -18.22 18.30 -23.69
C LYS A 256 -17.81 19.25 -24.82
N GLN A 257 -16.85 18.86 -25.66
CA GLN A 257 -16.40 19.68 -26.78
C GLN A 257 -17.51 19.88 -27.83
N GLU A 258 -18.29 18.85 -28.15
CA GLU A 258 -19.46 18.95 -29.03
C GLU A 258 -20.51 19.89 -28.45
N ARG A 259 -20.77 19.81 -27.14
CA ARG A 259 -21.64 20.73 -26.44
C ARG A 259 -21.11 22.16 -26.41
N GLU A 260 -19.85 22.39 -26.08
CA GLU A 260 -19.23 23.72 -26.09
C GLU A 260 -19.29 24.35 -27.49
N VAL A 261 -19.10 23.57 -28.55
CA VAL A 261 -19.27 24.03 -29.95
C VAL A 261 -20.74 24.29 -30.32
N ALA A 262 -21.70 23.55 -29.76
CA ALA A 262 -23.12 23.79 -29.98
C ALA A 262 -23.63 25.01 -29.19
N ASP A 263 -23.26 25.10 -27.92
CA ASP A 263 -23.60 26.18 -26.99
C ASP A 263 -22.96 27.51 -27.48
N ALA A 264 -21.71 27.50 -27.94
CA ALA A 264 -21.07 28.69 -28.55
C ALA A 264 -21.67 29.10 -29.91
N LYS A 265 -22.21 28.14 -30.70
CA LYS A 265 -22.98 28.47 -31.92
C LYS A 265 -24.33 29.10 -31.57
N ALA A 266 -25.01 28.60 -30.54
CA ALA A 266 -26.25 29.18 -30.03
C ALA A 266 -25.99 30.60 -29.48
N GLU A 267 -24.89 30.82 -28.77
CA GLU A 267 -24.46 32.13 -28.29
C GLU A 267 -24.13 33.09 -29.46
N GLN A 268 -23.40 32.65 -30.49
CA GLN A 268 -23.14 33.47 -31.68
C GLN A 268 -24.44 33.87 -32.42
N ILE A 269 -25.43 32.98 -32.48
CA ILE A 269 -26.76 33.30 -33.04
C ILE A 269 -27.47 34.32 -32.16
N ALA A 270 -27.50 34.11 -30.83
CA ALA A 270 -28.14 35.03 -29.88
C ALA A 270 -27.49 36.42 -29.85
N VAL A 271 -26.16 36.51 -29.87
CA VAL A 271 -25.41 37.77 -29.97
C VAL A 271 -25.65 38.45 -31.31
N GLY A 272 -25.68 37.70 -32.42
CA GLY A 272 -26.03 38.22 -33.75
C GLY A 272 -27.48 38.71 -33.86
N GLU A 273 -28.38 38.21 -33.01
CA GLU A 273 -29.78 38.65 -32.93
C GLU A 273 -29.93 39.88 -32.01
N GLN A 274 -29.26 39.88 -30.85
CA GLN A 274 -29.16 41.05 -29.96
C GLN A 274 -28.48 42.25 -30.64
N MET A 275 -27.44 42.04 -31.44
CA MET A 275 -26.74 43.10 -32.17
C MET A 275 -27.64 43.77 -33.22
N LYS A 276 -28.57 43.02 -33.85
CA LYS A 276 -29.60 43.61 -34.73
C LYS A 276 -30.57 44.49 -33.95
N VAL A 277 -30.99 44.08 -32.76
CA VAL A 277 -31.85 44.90 -31.88
C VAL A 277 -31.13 46.20 -31.50
N GLN A 278 -29.86 46.12 -31.07
CA GLN A 278 -29.07 47.31 -30.75
C GLN A 278 -28.85 48.24 -31.94
N LEU A 279 -28.69 47.72 -33.16
CA LEU A 279 -28.59 48.56 -34.37
C LEU A 279 -29.88 49.38 -34.59
N ILE A 280 -31.04 48.73 -34.46
CA ILE A 280 -32.36 49.38 -34.61
C ILE A 280 -32.57 50.45 -33.52
N GLU A 281 -32.12 50.20 -32.29
CA GLU A 281 -32.13 51.21 -31.22
C GLU A 281 -31.18 52.39 -31.51
N GLN A 282 -29.99 52.14 -32.07
CA GLN A 282 -29.05 53.20 -32.46
C GLN A 282 -29.59 54.06 -33.62
N GLU A 283 -30.15 53.45 -34.67
CA GLU A 283 -30.83 54.17 -35.76
C GLU A 283 -31.97 55.05 -35.22
N LYS A 284 -32.78 54.53 -34.29
CA LYS A 284 -33.85 55.31 -33.65
C LYS A 284 -33.35 56.47 -32.81
N ASN A 285 -32.22 56.33 -32.12
CA ASN A 285 -31.63 57.42 -31.35
C ASN A 285 -31.05 58.53 -32.25
N ILE A 286 -30.50 58.20 -33.42
CA ILE A 286 -30.04 59.19 -34.40
C ILE A 286 -31.22 60.02 -34.94
N GLU A 287 -32.33 59.36 -35.31
CA GLU A 287 -33.56 60.03 -35.79
C GLU A 287 -34.14 61.04 -34.76
N ILE A 288 -33.94 60.78 -33.47
CA ILE A 288 -34.36 61.69 -32.38
C ILE A 288 -33.42 62.89 -32.26
N GLN A 289 -32.10 62.70 -32.42
CA GLN A 289 -31.13 63.79 -32.29
C GLN A 289 -31.22 64.81 -33.44
N GLU A 290 -31.43 64.36 -34.68
CA GLU A 290 -31.62 65.28 -35.83
C GLU A 290 -32.81 66.23 -35.62
N LYS A 291 -33.93 65.69 -35.10
CA LYS A 291 -35.15 66.47 -34.80
C LYS A 291 -34.97 67.45 -33.63
N GLN A 292 -34.03 67.21 -32.72
CA GLN A 292 -33.70 68.15 -31.65
C GLN A 292 -32.82 69.31 -32.16
N ALA A 293 -31.88 69.04 -33.07
CA ALA A 293 -31.04 70.07 -33.66
C ALA A 293 -31.86 71.14 -34.41
N GLU A 294 -32.82 70.71 -35.25
CA GLU A 294 -33.67 71.60 -36.07
C GLU A 294 -34.56 72.56 -35.26
N LEU A 295 -34.79 72.27 -33.97
CA LEU A 295 -35.51 73.17 -33.06
C LEU A 295 -34.58 74.27 -32.53
N THR A 296 -33.36 73.92 -32.11
CA THR A 296 -32.41 74.86 -31.49
C THR A 296 -31.96 75.99 -32.43
N GLU A 297 -31.84 75.71 -33.74
CA GLU A 297 -31.47 76.71 -34.74
C GLU A 297 -32.53 77.84 -34.86
N LYS A 298 -33.80 77.52 -34.65
CA LYS A 298 -34.91 78.47 -34.78
C LYS A 298 -35.00 79.43 -33.59
N GLU A 299 -34.61 78.98 -32.40
CA GLU A 299 -34.58 79.82 -31.19
C GLU A 299 -33.44 80.84 -31.21
N LEU A 300 -32.26 80.45 -31.69
CA LEU A 300 -31.08 81.32 -31.74
C LEU A 300 -31.27 82.54 -32.66
N ASN A 301 -31.94 82.35 -33.79
CA ASN A 301 -32.25 83.42 -34.74
C ASN A 301 -33.23 84.48 -34.17
N ALA A 302 -34.08 84.12 -33.21
CA ALA A 302 -35.03 85.05 -32.60
C ALA A 302 -34.41 85.97 -31.54
N THR A 303 -33.35 85.52 -30.85
CA THR A 303 -32.70 86.25 -29.76
C THR A 303 -31.74 87.33 -30.25
N VAL A 304 -30.97 87.09 -31.31
CA VAL A 304 -29.96 88.04 -31.84
C VAL A 304 -30.60 89.37 -32.25
N ARG A 305 -31.73 89.34 -32.98
CA ARG A 305 -32.36 90.56 -33.51
C ARG A 305 -32.83 91.53 -32.43
N LYS A 306 -33.38 91.04 -31.31
CA LYS A 306 -33.88 91.90 -30.21
C LYS A 306 -32.77 92.60 -29.43
N LYS A 307 -31.53 92.08 -29.47
CA LYS A 307 -30.40 92.67 -28.73
C LYS A 307 -29.88 93.95 -29.40
N ALA A 308 -29.84 93.98 -30.72
CA ALA A 308 -29.27 95.08 -31.51
C ALA A 308 -30.05 96.41 -31.42
N GLU A 309 -31.33 96.39 -31.09
CA GLU A 309 -32.14 97.62 -30.96
C GLU A 309 -31.94 98.32 -29.60
N ALA A 310 -31.58 97.57 -28.55
CA ALA A 310 -31.40 98.11 -27.20
C ALA A 310 -30.11 98.96 -27.08
N ASP A 311 -29.00 98.48 -27.63
CA ASP A 311 -27.68 99.12 -27.50
C ASP A 311 -27.64 100.53 -28.10
N LYS A 312 -28.46 100.80 -29.12
CA LYS A 312 -28.48 102.10 -29.82
C LYS A 312 -29.02 103.25 -28.95
N TYR A 313 -29.99 102.98 -28.08
CA TYR A 313 -30.63 104.00 -27.23
C TYR A 313 -29.70 104.52 -26.11
N VAL A 314 -28.79 103.66 -25.61
CA VAL A 314 -27.88 103.99 -24.51
C VAL A 314 -26.81 105.01 -24.92
N VAL A 315 -26.41 105.03 -26.19
CA VAL A 315 -25.33 105.91 -26.68
C VAL A 315 -25.77 107.37 -26.74
N GLU A 316 -27.01 107.65 -27.15
CA GLU A 316 -27.50 109.02 -27.36
C GLU A 316 -27.65 109.83 -26.05
N GLN A 317 -28.08 109.19 -24.96
CA GLN A 317 -28.24 109.84 -23.66
C GLN A 317 -26.91 110.28 -23.03
N ASN A 318 -25.87 109.43 -23.10
CA ASN A 318 -24.58 109.72 -22.48
C ASN A 318 -23.89 110.96 -23.11
N ALA A 319 -23.99 111.13 -24.44
CA ALA A 319 -23.38 112.25 -25.15
C ALA A 319 -23.94 113.64 -24.76
N LEU A 320 -25.17 113.70 -24.21
CA LEU A 320 -25.77 114.95 -23.71
C LEU A 320 -25.31 115.27 -22.28
N ALA A 321 -25.07 114.24 -21.45
CA ALA A 321 -24.74 114.39 -20.04
C ALA A 321 -23.32 114.94 -19.78
N ASP A 322 -22.38 114.76 -20.70
CA ASP A 322 -21.00 115.27 -20.56
C ASP A 322 -20.87 116.74 -20.98
N LYS A 323 -21.55 117.19 -22.06
CA LYS A 323 -21.53 118.60 -22.48
C LYS A 323 -22.03 119.57 -21.40
N ALA A 324 -22.98 119.15 -20.57
CA ALA A 324 -23.47 119.95 -19.45
C ALA A 324 -22.42 120.15 -18.34
N ARG A 325 -21.43 119.25 -18.21
CA ARG A 325 -20.47 119.23 -17.10
C ARG A 325 -19.25 120.14 -17.32
N GLU A 326 -18.87 120.40 -18.57
CA GLU A 326 -17.76 121.32 -18.89
C GLU A 326 -18.15 122.80 -18.73
N ILE A 327 -19.32 123.18 -19.26
CA ILE A 327 -19.79 124.58 -19.27
C ILE A 327 -19.90 125.14 -17.84
N ALA A 328 -20.41 124.33 -16.90
CA ALA A 328 -20.56 124.71 -15.50
C ALA A 328 -19.21 124.92 -14.77
N ARG A 329 -18.14 124.22 -15.18
CA ARG A 329 -16.80 124.40 -14.59
C ARG A 329 -16.14 125.70 -15.08
N ALA A 330 -16.21 125.97 -16.38
CA ALA A 330 -15.60 127.16 -16.98
C ALA A 330 -16.17 128.49 -16.42
N GLN A 331 -17.45 128.52 -16.05
CA GLN A 331 -18.08 129.72 -15.47
C GLN A 331 -17.63 129.98 -14.02
N ALA A 332 -17.47 128.93 -13.20
CA ALA A 332 -17.12 129.06 -11.78
C ALA A 332 -15.68 129.55 -11.52
N GLU A 333 -14.76 129.36 -12.47
CA GLU A 333 -13.39 129.87 -12.38
C GLU A 333 -13.30 131.35 -12.79
N ALA A 334 -14.11 131.78 -13.76
CA ALA A 334 -14.12 133.15 -14.27
C ALA A 334 -14.57 134.21 -13.24
N GLU A 335 -15.53 133.88 -12.36
CA GLU A 335 -15.99 134.82 -11.33
C GLU A 335 -14.98 135.02 -10.19
N LYS A 336 -14.27 133.96 -9.78
CA LYS A 336 -13.26 134.03 -8.72
C LYS A 336 -12.12 135.00 -9.06
N VAL A 337 -11.69 135.02 -10.32
CA VAL A 337 -10.61 135.91 -10.79
C VAL A 337 -11.06 137.38 -10.79
N LYS A 338 -12.31 137.68 -11.16
CA LYS A 338 -12.84 139.06 -11.14
C LYS A 338 -12.93 139.64 -9.72
N LEU A 339 -13.48 138.88 -8.77
CA LEU A 339 -13.65 139.36 -7.39
C LEU A 339 -12.31 139.62 -6.69
N ALA A 340 -11.28 138.80 -6.95
CA ALA A 340 -9.94 139.04 -6.42
C ALA A 340 -9.30 140.33 -6.98
N ALA A 341 -9.50 140.61 -8.28
CA ALA A 341 -8.92 141.80 -8.93
C ALA A 341 -9.53 143.12 -8.44
N GLN A 342 -10.82 143.15 -8.07
CA GLN A 342 -11.48 144.37 -7.59
C GLN A 342 -11.08 144.75 -6.16
N ALA A 343 -10.92 143.76 -5.27
CA ALA A 343 -10.53 144.01 -3.87
C ALA A 343 -9.11 144.59 -3.72
N GLU A 344 -8.19 144.24 -4.63
CA GLU A 344 -6.81 144.72 -4.59
C GLU A 344 -6.66 146.16 -5.11
N ALA A 345 -7.58 146.62 -5.97
CA ALA A 345 -7.55 147.98 -6.52
C ALA A 345 -7.90 149.07 -5.49
N GLU A 346 -9.01 148.91 -4.75
CA GLU A 346 -9.44 149.88 -3.73
C GLU A 346 -8.41 150.06 -2.59
N ARG A 347 -7.59 149.03 -2.36
CA ARG A 347 -6.53 149.01 -1.35
C ARG A 347 -5.35 149.93 -1.69
N ILE A 348 -5.12 150.19 -2.98
CA ILE A 348 -3.99 151.00 -3.48
C ILE A 348 -4.39 152.48 -3.61
N GLU A 349 -5.61 152.76 -4.05
CA GLU A 349 -6.14 154.14 -4.21
C GLU A 349 -6.16 154.93 -2.89
N LYS A 350 -6.47 154.26 -1.78
CA LYS A 350 -6.47 154.85 -0.42
C LYS A 350 -5.08 155.00 0.21
N LEU A 351 -4.03 154.41 -0.37
CA LEU A 351 -2.65 154.66 0.06
C LEU A 351 -2.06 155.86 -0.70
N GLY A 352 -2.21 155.91 -2.02
CA GLY A 352 -1.63 156.97 -2.86
C GLY A 352 -2.16 158.37 -2.55
N SER A 353 -3.39 158.48 -2.06
CA SER A 353 -4.01 159.76 -1.67
C SER A 353 -3.41 160.37 -0.39
N ALA A 354 -2.87 159.55 0.53
CA ALA A 354 -2.31 160.03 1.81
C ALA A 354 -0.86 160.57 1.68
N ASP A 355 -0.05 160.00 0.79
CA ASP A 355 1.33 160.45 0.60
C ASP A 355 1.46 161.73 -0.24
N ALA A 356 0.47 162.03 -1.10
CA ALA A 356 0.46 163.22 -1.93
C ALA A 356 0.43 164.54 -1.11
N GLU A 357 -0.45 164.64 -0.11
CA GLU A 357 -0.53 165.84 0.76
C GLU A 357 0.74 166.05 1.60
N ARG A 358 1.42 164.95 1.96
CA ARG A 358 2.64 164.96 2.77
C ARG A 358 3.82 165.53 2.00
N ILE A 359 3.95 165.18 0.71
CA ILE A 359 5.05 165.64 -0.15
C ILE A 359 4.90 167.13 -0.52
N ALA A 360 3.67 167.60 -0.78
CA ALA A 360 3.40 169.00 -1.12
C ALA A 360 3.92 170.01 -0.07
N LYS A 361 3.81 169.67 1.23
CA LYS A 361 4.28 170.53 2.33
C LYS A 361 5.78 170.45 2.59
N VAL A 362 6.48 169.44 2.09
CA VAL A 362 7.95 169.34 2.16
C VAL A 362 8.61 170.08 0.98
N GLY A 363 8.01 170.00 -0.22
CA GLY A 363 8.53 170.65 -1.42
C GLY A 363 8.67 172.18 -1.31
N GLN A 364 7.77 172.85 -0.58
CA GLN A 364 7.88 174.29 -0.31
C GLN A 364 9.06 174.65 0.61
N ALA A 365 9.57 173.73 1.43
CA ALA A 365 10.68 173.99 2.35
C ALA A 365 12.07 173.73 1.74
N GLU A 366 12.21 172.81 0.77
CA GLU A 366 13.50 172.60 0.10
C GLU A 366 13.88 173.72 -0.89
N ALA A 367 12.89 174.47 -1.39
CA ALA A 367 13.08 175.57 -2.35
C ALA A 367 14.01 176.68 -1.82
N GLU A 368 13.87 177.10 -0.56
CA GLU A 368 14.64 178.20 0.03
C GLU A 368 16.08 177.83 0.45
N SER A 369 16.45 176.55 0.28
CA SER A 369 17.70 175.98 0.79
C SER A 369 18.74 175.72 -0.30
N ARG A 370 18.38 175.00 -1.38
CA ARG A 370 19.37 174.60 -2.41
C ARG A 370 19.83 175.72 -3.34
N GLU A 371 19.09 176.84 -3.43
CA GLU A 371 19.55 178.04 -4.14
C GLU A 371 20.88 178.59 -3.58
N LYS A 372 21.18 178.33 -2.30
CA LYS A 372 22.42 178.72 -1.62
C LYS A 372 23.61 177.77 -1.86
N MET A 373 23.44 176.67 -2.62
CA MET A 373 24.48 175.66 -2.84
C MET A 373 25.13 175.72 -4.24
N ALA A 374 24.82 176.75 -5.04
CA ALA A 374 25.16 176.88 -6.46
C ALA A 374 26.66 177.08 -6.82
N ILE A 375 27.60 176.91 -5.89
CA ILE A 375 28.97 177.50 -5.99
C ILE A 375 30.11 176.45 -5.89
N ALA A 376 29.83 175.18 -5.53
CA ALA A 376 30.85 174.30 -4.93
C ALA A 376 31.80 173.52 -5.88
N LEU A 377 31.32 172.55 -6.67
CA LEU A 377 32.17 171.42 -7.14
C LEU A 377 32.06 171.08 -8.64
N THR A 378 32.59 171.99 -9.46
CA THR A 378 32.63 171.90 -10.94
C THR A 378 33.73 170.95 -11.48
N LYS A 379 33.85 169.69 -10.99
CA LYS A 379 34.97 168.79 -11.36
C LYS A 379 34.64 167.27 -11.42
N LEU A 380 35.17 166.60 -12.48
CA LEU A 380 35.50 165.16 -12.69
C LEU A 380 34.57 164.22 -13.51
N ASN A 381 34.84 164.21 -14.83
CA ASN A 381 35.00 163.10 -15.82
C ASN A 381 34.50 161.64 -15.67
N GLU A 382 33.76 161.20 -16.70
CA GLU A 382 34.08 160.22 -17.79
C GLU A 382 34.59 158.75 -17.60
N ALA A 383 33.94 157.85 -18.38
CA ALA A 383 34.46 156.73 -19.23
C ALA A 383 34.77 155.29 -18.71
N GLY A 384 34.58 154.29 -19.59
CA GLY A 384 35.02 152.88 -19.47
C GLY A 384 34.31 151.88 -20.42
N ILE A 385 35.02 150.97 -21.12
CA ILE A 385 34.47 149.96 -22.08
C ILE A 385 35.37 148.69 -22.20
N LEU A 386 34.81 147.57 -22.72
CA LEU A 386 35.40 146.50 -23.58
C LEU A 386 35.99 145.18 -22.99
N MET A 387 35.89 144.12 -23.84
CA MET A 387 36.59 142.80 -23.86
C MET A 387 36.21 141.73 -22.80
N GLU A 388 36.34 140.40 -23.02
CA GLU A 388 36.68 139.61 -24.25
C GLU A 388 35.80 138.32 -24.42
N PHE A 389 36.31 137.25 -25.05
CA PHE A 389 35.63 136.60 -26.20
C PHE A 389 36.27 135.23 -26.61
N ILE A 390 35.75 134.61 -27.70
CA ILE A 390 36.31 133.47 -28.51
C ILE A 390 36.52 132.09 -27.83
N LYS A 391 35.81 131.03 -28.31
CA LYS A 391 36.40 129.77 -28.87
C LYS A 391 35.39 128.69 -29.35
N VAL A 392 35.61 128.21 -30.58
CA VAL A 392 35.45 126.81 -31.11
C VAL A 392 34.08 126.11 -30.99
N LEU A 393 33.36 125.61 -32.02
CA LEU A 393 33.47 125.59 -33.51
C LEU A 393 34.69 124.88 -34.16
N PRO A 394 34.54 124.06 -35.24
CA PRO A 394 33.36 123.75 -36.09
C PRO A 394 32.87 122.28 -35.84
N GLU A 395 32.31 121.40 -36.71
CA GLU A 395 32.07 121.24 -38.17
C GLU A 395 30.78 120.42 -38.47
N ILE A 396 30.23 120.51 -39.70
CA ILE A 396 29.30 119.54 -40.33
C ILE A 396 29.58 119.51 -41.86
N ALA A 397 30.16 118.43 -42.41
CA ALA A 397 30.00 117.99 -43.82
C ALA A 397 30.94 116.82 -44.23
N LYS A 398 30.38 115.63 -44.56
CA LYS A 398 30.90 114.74 -45.63
C LYS A 398 29.90 113.64 -46.05
N GLU A 399 30.14 113.08 -47.23
CA GLU A 399 29.30 112.15 -48.03
C GLU A 399 28.88 110.87 -47.27
N VAL A 400 27.68 110.28 -47.47
CA VAL A 400 27.03 109.75 -48.70
C VAL A 400 27.75 108.49 -49.25
N ASN A 401 27.04 107.34 -49.18
CA ASN A 401 27.30 106.05 -49.84
C ASN A 401 28.75 105.50 -49.90
N ALA A 402 29.16 104.75 -48.88
CA ALA A 402 30.07 103.60 -49.03
C ALA A 402 29.85 102.55 -47.91
N PRO A 403 30.00 101.24 -48.18
CA PRO A 403 29.80 100.18 -47.18
C PRO A 403 31.10 99.73 -46.48
N LEU A 404 30.94 98.90 -45.44
CA LEU A 404 31.93 97.91 -44.95
C LEU A 404 33.35 98.38 -44.58
N SER A 405 33.51 98.82 -43.34
CA SER A 405 34.73 98.64 -42.53
C SER A 405 34.33 98.56 -41.03
N ASN A 406 34.58 97.53 -40.21
CA ASN A 406 35.61 96.46 -40.24
C ASN A 406 37.03 97.10 -40.16
N ILE A 407 37.90 96.90 -39.17
CA ILE A 407 38.35 95.68 -38.46
C ILE A 407 39.25 96.11 -37.29
N ASP A 408 39.36 95.27 -36.25
CA ASP A 408 40.63 94.92 -35.60
C ASP A 408 40.44 93.58 -34.83
N LYS A 409 41.27 92.53 -34.89
CA LYS A 409 42.41 92.17 -35.76
C LYS A 409 42.80 90.70 -35.47
N VAL A 410 42.43 89.68 -36.26
CA VAL A 410 43.08 89.17 -37.50
C VAL A 410 44.58 88.83 -37.39
N VAL A 411 44.92 87.52 -37.32
CA VAL A 411 46.04 86.88 -38.06
C VAL A 411 45.67 85.41 -38.41
N SER A 412 46.09 84.97 -39.60
CA SER A 412 45.99 83.63 -40.24
C SER A 412 46.93 82.59 -39.57
N PHE A 413 46.97 81.25 -39.83
CA PHE A 413 46.76 80.44 -41.05
C PHE A 413 46.35 78.96 -40.76
N GLY A 414 45.76 78.29 -41.76
CA GLY A 414 45.50 76.82 -41.83
C GLY A 414 44.10 76.42 -41.29
N GLY A 415 43.27 75.61 -41.94
CA GLY A 415 43.46 74.72 -43.11
C GLY A 415 43.86 73.31 -42.65
N ASN A 416 43.09 72.23 -42.85
CA ASN A 416 41.83 72.05 -43.60
C ASN A 416 41.07 70.81 -43.03
N ASP A 417 39.79 70.50 -43.27
CA ASP A 417 38.71 71.03 -44.12
C ASP A 417 37.32 70.73 -43.45
N GLY A 418 36.19 70.91 -44.14
CA GLY A 418 34.84 70.48 -43.71
C GLY A 418 34.45 69.05 -44.17
N LEU A 419 33.17 68.70 -44.39
CA LEU A 419 31.91 69.47 -44.33
C LEU A 419 30.69 68.50 -44.33
N GLN A 420 29.64 68.76 -43.52
CA GLN A 420 28.26 68.23 -43.67
C GLN A 420 28.06 66.67 -43.63
N SER A 421 26.85 66.10 -43.66
CA SER A 421 25.59 66.41 -42.92
C SER A 421 24.55 65.29 -43.11
N MET A 422 23.71 65.04 -42.10
CA MET A 422 22.40 64.33 -42.19
C MET A 422 22.42 62.84 -42.62
N GLY A 423 21.35 62.12 -42.26
CA GLY A 423 21.11 60.72 -42.63
C GLY A 423 20.41 59.94 -41.52
N GLU A 424 19.27 59.32 -41.81
CA GLU A 424 18.40 58.65 -40.82
C GLU A 424 18.47 57.11 -40.87
N ALA A 425 17.90 56.49 -39.83
CA ALA A 425 17.36 55.12 -39.76
C ALA A 425 18.33 53.91 -39.68
N GLY A 426 17.81 52.81 -39.11
CA GLY A 426 18.41 51.47 -39.18
C GLY A 426 18.50 50.71 -37.84
N LEU A 427 17.61 49.73 -37.61
CA LEU A 427 17.71 48.81 -36.46
C LEU A 427 18.56 47.56 -36.79
N ALA A 428 19.70 47.41 -36.11
CA ALA A 428 20.51 46.19 -36.04
C ALA A 428 21.19 46.15 -34.65
N ARG A 429 20.48 45.90 -33.53
CA ARG A 429 19.83 44.65 -33.08
C ARG A 429 20.79 43.46 -32.93
N THR A 430 20.73 42.86 -31.73
CA THR A 430 21.19 41.50 -31.34
C THR A 430 22.67 41.14 -31.56
N PHE A 431 23.49 41.23 -30.50
CA PHE A 431 24.05 40.02 -29.85
C PHE A 431 24.74 40.23 -28.47
N ASP A 432 25.09 41.46 -28.06
CA ASP A 432 25.87 41.71 -26.82
C ASP A 432 25.16 41.34 -25.48
N THR A 433 23.83 41.21 -25.48
CA THR A 433 23.00 41.03 -24.26
C THR A 433 23.27 39.73 -23.49
N ILE A 434 24.03 38.78 -24.04
CA ILE A 434 24.41 37.54 -23.35
C ILE A 434 25.42 37.81 -22.20
N LYS A 435 26.13 38.94 -22.22
CA LYS A 435 27.00 39.35 -21.11
C LYS A 435 26.23 39.79 -19.86
N GLU A 436 24.98 40.23 -20.02
CA GLU A 436 24.12 40.66 -18.90
C GLU A 436 23.34 39.52 -18.23
N THR A 437 23.33 38.31 -18.81
CA THR A 437 22.44 37.21 -18.37
C THR A 437 23.08 36.15 -17.47
N THR A 438 24.38 36.22 -17.18
CA THR A 438 25.06 35.23 -16.30
C THR A 438 26.02 35.83 -15.27
N GLY A 439 26.74 36.92 -15.58
CA GLY A 439 27.50 37.72 -14.60
C GLY A 439 28.65 37.05 -13.81
N LEU A 440 28.91 35.76 -14.03
CA LEU A 440 29.84 34.94 -13.26
C LEU A 440 31.18 34.76 -13.99
N ASP A 441 32.24 35.37 -13.46
CA ASP A 441 33.61 35.14 -13.96
C ASP A 441 34.18 33.82 -13.44
N LEU A 442 33.97 32.76 -14.23
CA LEU A 442 34.46 31.41 -13.97
C LEU A 442 35.99 31.27 -14.14
N VAL A 443 36.71 32.28 -14.64
CA VAL A 443 38.17 32.23 -14.84
C VAL A 443 38.93 32.41 -13.53
N GLY A 444 38.36 33.14 -12.55
CA GLY A 444 38.94 33.25 -11.21
C GLY A 444 38.92 31.94 -10.40
N LEU A 445 37.94 31.06 -10.63
CA LEU A 445 37.70 29.88 -9.80
C LEU A 445 38.65 28.69 -10.09
N ILE A 446 39.42 28.76 -11.19
CA ILE A 446 40.18 27.62 -11.72
C ILE A 446 41.65 27.62 -11.24
N ASN A 447 42.20 28.75 -10.80
CA ASN A 447 43.63 28.87 -10.46
C ASN A 447 43.98 28.48 -9.01
N ASP A 448 43.01 28.40 -8.09
CA ASP A 448 43.27 28.18 -6.65
C ASP A 448 43.14 26.71 -6.21
N THR A 449 42.88 25.79 -7.15
CA THR A 449 42.59 24.37 -6.87
C THR A 449 43.73 23.39 -7.25
N MET A 450 44.95 23.89 -7.47
CA MET A 450 46.10 23.10 -7.96
C MET A 450 47.43 23.35 -7.21
N SER A 451 47.42 23.31 -5.87
CA SER A 451 48.67 23.27 -5.08
C SER A 451 48.61 22.46 -3.77
N THR A 452 48.44 21.14 -3.88
CA THR A 452 49.15 20.09 -3.11
C THR A 452 48.75 18.71 -3.65
N LYS A 453 49.68 17.74 -3.67
CA LYS A 453 49.46 16.36 -4.17
C LYS A 453 49.45 15.33 -3.03
N GLN A 454 48.97 14.14 -3.37
CA GLN A 454 48.87 12.90 -2.57
C GLN A 454 47.63 12.84 -1.65
N GLY A 455 46.75 11.84 -1.77
CA GLY A 455 46.73 10.76 -2.77
C GLY A 455 45.40 10.00 -2.86
N ASN A 456 45.12 9.48 -4.06
CA ASN A 456 44.04 8.53 -4.37
C ASN A 456 44.23 7.20 -3.60
N LYS A 457 43.22 6.33 -3.42
CA LYS A 457 41.95 6.18 -4.15
C LYS A 457 40.94 5.38 -3.30
N GLU A 458 39.69 5.80 -3.24
CA GLU A 458 38.56 4.87 -3.01
C GLU A 458 37.27 5.44 -3.61
N LEU A 459 36.45 4.59 -4.21
CA LEU A 459 35.21 4.98 -4.88
C LEU A 459 34.21 3.83 -4.76
N VAL A 460 33.05 4.11 -4.18
CA VAL A 460 32.06 3.09 -3.81
C VAL A 460 31.17 2.74 -4.99
N GLN A 461 31.09 1.45 -5.36
CA GLN A 461 29.86 0.90 -5.93
C GLN A 461 29.69 -0.61 -5.67
N VAL A 462 28.44 -0.97 -5.41
CA VAL A 462 27.87 -2.31 -5.19
C VAL A 462 28.29 -3.42 -6.17
N VAL A 463 28.39 -4.66 -5.66
CA VAL A 463 27.53 -5.81 -6.05
C VAL A 463 27.71 -6.97 -5.06
N SER A 464 26.79 -7.93 -5.07
CA SER A 464 26.66 -9.07 -4.16
C SER A 464 27.55 -10.29 -4.45
N GLU A 465 27.83 -11.04 -3.38
CA GLU A 465 28.02 -12.51 -3.31
C GLU A 465 29.24 -13.23 -3.92
N SER A 466 29.55 -14.36 -3.25
CA SER A 466 30.19 -15.58 -3.78
C SER A 466 31.69 -15.57 -4.11
N THR A 467 32.53 -15.73 -3.08
CA THR A 467 33.46 -16.88 -3.04
C THR A 467 33.83 -17.19 -1.59
N GLY A 468 33.66 -18.44 -1.15
CA GLY A 468 33.92 -18.86 0.24
C GLY A 468 35.02 -19.92 0.34
N SER A 469 35.61 -20.08 1.53
CA SER A 469 36.33 -21.30 1.90
C SER A 469 36.48 -21.48 3.43
N HIS A 470 36.21 -22.71 3.89
CA HIS A 470 36.73 -23.38 5.09
C HIS A 470 36.58 -22.74 6.50
N GLN A 471 35.46 -23.09 7.17
CA GLN A 471 35.37 -23.99 8.34
C GLN A 471 36.67 -24.48 9.07
N PRO A 472 36.57 -25.04 10.31
CA PRO A 472 35.52 -24.91 11.34
C PRO A 472 36.06 -24.78 12.80
N THR A 473 35.16 -24.53 13.76
CA THR A 473 35.27 -25.02 15.15
C THR A 473 33.93 -25.55 15.64
N THR A 474 33.92 -26.61 16.42
CA THR A 474 32.71 -27.32 16.86
C THR A 474 32.28 -26.98 18.29
N ASP A 475 30.96 -27.01 18.49
CA ASP A 475 30.25 -27.49 19.68
C ASP A 475 30.96 -28.68 20.41
N PRO A 476 30.68 -28.98 21.71
CA PRO A 476 29.28 -29.19 22.17
C PRO A 476 28.86 -29.02 23.65
N ILE A 477 27.53 -28.95 23.81
CA ILE A 477 26.66 -29.58 24.85
C ILE A 477 26.91 -29.22 26.34
N GLU A 478 25.86 -28.66 26.97
CA GLU A 478 25.08 -29.38 28.00
C GLU A 478 23.57 -29.16 27.75
#